data_AF-A0A1G9U1A4-F1
#
_entry.id   AF-A0A1G9U1A4-F1
#
_cell.length_a   1.000
_cell.length_b   1.000
_cell.length_c   1.000
_cell.angle_alpha   90.00
_cell.angle_beta   90.00
_cell.angle_gamma   90.00
#
_symmetry.space_group_name_H-M   'P 1'
#
loop_
_entity.id
_entity.type
_entity.pdbx_description
1 polymer ?
#
loop_
_entity_poly.entity_id
_entity_poly.type
_entity_poly.pdbx_seq_one_letter_code
_entity_poly.pdbx_strand_id
1 'polypeptide(L)' 'MQEELRYFFMYKERMAVTNDVIIQFMDFKGKRLVRATVQDLNTTTNQKLKEDARTQWEQIKKADTLEQK' A
#
# COMPACT_ATOMS: atom_id res chain seq x y z
N MET A 1 -11.87 22.67 3.87
CA MET A 1 -11.62 21.48 3.02
C MET A 1 -10.80 20.52 3.86
N GLN A 2 -11.36 19.38 4.27
CA GLN A 2 -10.57 18.30 4.84
C GLN A 2 -9.70 17.77 3.69
N GLU A 3 -8.41 18.08 3.70
CA GLU A 3 -7.45 17.36 2.88
C GLU A 3 -7.56 15.89 3.30
N GLU A 4 -8.32 15.11 2.53
CA GLU A 4 -8.48 13.68 2.76
C GLU A 4 -7.08 13.07 2.77
N LEU A 5 -6.70 12.45 3.88
CA LEU A 5 -5.49 11.63 3.91
C LEU A 5 -5.55 10.67 2.72
N ARG A 6 -4.55 10.72 1.84
CA ARG A 6 -4.38 9.75 0.76
C ARG A 6 -3.00 9.12 0.89
N TYR A 7 -2.95 7.81 0.71
CA TYR A 7 -1.72 7.03 0.75
C TYR A 7 -1.39 6.53 -0.64
N PHE A 8 -0.15 6.70 -1.08
CA PHE A 8 0.33 6.24 -2.38
C PHE A 8 1.30 5.08 -2.22
N PHE A 9 1.07 3.99 -2.93
CA PHE A 9 1.94 2.84 -3.01
C PHE A 9 3.26 3.26 -3.64
N MET A 10 4.35 2.98 -2.94
CA MET A 10 5.70 3.29 -3.39
C MET A 10 6.43 2.01 -3.79
N TYR A 11 6.40 1.02 -2.90
CA TYR A 11 7.30 -0.11 -2.99
C TYR A 11 6.77 -1.31 -2.20
N LYS A 12 7.10 -2.52 -2.68
CA LYS A 12 6.91 -3.79 -1.97
C LYS A 12 8.24 -4.50 -1.84
N GLU A 13 8.54 -5.00 -0.65
CA GLU A 13 9.68 -5.90 -0.38
C GLU A 13 9.20 -7.16 0.29
N ARG A 14 9.91 -8.26 0.03
CA ARG A 14 9.74 -9.50 0.78
C ARG A 14 10.95 -9.68 1.69
N MET A 15 10.71 -9.80 2.99
CA MET A 15 11.77 -10.10 3.96
C MET A 15 12.30 -11.51 3.72
N ALA A 16 13.62 -11.65 3.55
CA ALA A 16 14.24 -12.95 3.27
C ALA A 16 14.10 -13.96 4.42
N VAL A 17 14.06 -13.47 5.66
CA VAL A 17 14.05 -14.33 6.87
C VAL A 17 12.63 -14.76 7.24
N THR A 18 11.69 -13.81 7.30
CA THR A 18 10.31 -14.09 7.74
C THR A 18 9.36 -14.38 6.59
N ASN A 19 9.79 -14.17 5.34
CA ASN A 19 8.94 -14.16 4.15
C ASN A 19 7.80 -13.12 4.17
N ASP A 20 7.82 -12.20 5.12
CA ASP A 20 6.81 -11.16 5.22
C ASP A 20 6.90 -10.20 4.04
N VAL A 21 5.73 -9.83 3.51
CA VAL A 21 5.63 -8.78 2.50
C VAL A 21 5.40 -7.46 3.21
N ILE A 22 6.39 -6.58 3.15
CA ILE A 22 6.30 -5.21 3.61
C ILE A 22 5.90 -4.35 2.42
N ILE A 23 4.90 -3.50 2.65
CA ILE A 23 4.42 -2.52 1.70
C ILE A 23 4.71 -1.13 2.25
N GLN A 24 5.26 -0.28 1.40
CA GLN A 24 5.58 1.11 1.73
C GLN A 24 4.62 2.04 1.01
N PHE A 25 4.04 2.95 1.79
CA PHE A 25 3.18 4.02 1.31
C PHE A 25 3.77 5.39 1.66
N MET A 26 3.52 6.38 0.82
CA MET A 26 3.78 7.78 1.11
C MET A 26 2.46 8.50 1.38
N ASP A 27 2.38 9.29 2.45
CA ASP A 27 1.22 10.15 2.68
C ASP A 27 1.15 11.29 1.64
N PHE A 28 -0.05 11.80 1.34
CA PHE A 28 -0.27 12.85 0.33
C PHE A 28 0.54 14.12 0.57
N LYS A 29 0.86 14.43 1.82
CA LYS A 29 1.71 15.59 2.13
C LYS A 29 3.19 15.33 1.79
N GLY A 30 3.56 14.12 1.39
CA GLY A 30 4.92 13.71 1.06
C GLY A 30 5.86 13.73 2.27
N LYS A 31 5.30 13.78 3.49
CA LYS A 31 6.06 14.00 4.73
C LYS A 31 6.29 12.72 5.49
N ARG A 32 5.46 11.70 5.29
CA ARG A 32 5.52 10.45 6.06
C ARG A 32 5.49 9.22 5.18
N LEU A 33 6.50 8.39 5.38
CA LEU A 33 6.51 7.01 4.93
C LEU A 33 5.78 6.14 5.95
N VAL A 34 4.83 5.35 5.47
CA VAL A 34 4.14 4.31 6.23
C VAL A 34 4.63 2.98 5.70
N ARG A 35 5.38 2.24 6.52
CA ARG A 35 5.74 0.84 6.25
C ARG A 35 4.80 -0.05 7.05
N ALA A 36 4.17 -0.99 6.39
CA ALA A 36 3.25 -1.93 7.00
C ALA A 36 3.39 -3.29 6.33
N THR A 37 3.34 -4.37 7.12
CA THR A 37 3.18 -5.71 6.57
C THR A 37 1.76 -5.89 6.01
N VAL A 38 1.55 -6.93 5.21
CA VAL A 38 0.18 -7.31 4.78
C VAL A 38 -0.71 -7.59 5.99
N GLN A 39 -0.17 -8.19 7.06
CA GLN A 39 -0.92 -8.43 8.28
C GLN A 39 -1.34 -7.11 8.95
N ASP A 40 -0.41 -6.16 9.08
CA ASP A 40 -0.70 -4.84 9.67
C ASP A 40 -1.80 -4.09 8.90
N LEU A 41 -1.78 -4.16 7.56
CA LEU A 41 -2.81 -3.54 6.72
C LEU A 41 -4.18 -4.19 6.90
N ASN A 42 -4.23 -5.49 7.19
CA ASN A 42 -5.49 -6.20 7.42
C ASN A 42 -6.09 -5.86 8.79
N THR A 43 -5.24 -5.64 9.79
CA THR A 43 -5.64 -5.39 11.19
C THR A 43 -5.67 -3.91 11.59
N THR A 44 -5.24 -3.00 10.71
CA THR A 44 -5.24 -1.55 11.01
C THR A 44 -6.66 -1.00 11.20
N THR A 45 -6.80 -0.07 12.14
CA THR A 45 -8.03 0.73 12.35
C THR A 45 -8.11 1.93 11.40
N ASN A 46 -7.02 2.23 10.67
CA ASN A 46 -7.00 3.30 9.67
C ASN A 46 -7.71 2.83 8.39
N GLN A 47 -9.02 3.08 8.32
CA GLN A 47 -9.86 2.70 7.18
C GLN A 47 -9.34 3.27 5.86
N LYS A 48 -8.86 4.52 5.87
CA LYS A 48 -8.39 5.19 4.66
C LYS A 48 -7.14 4.54 4.07
N LEU A 49 -6.18 4.18 4.91
CA LEU A 49 -5.01 3.40 4.50
C LEU A 49 -5.42 2.06 3.89
N LYS A 50 -6.40 1.38 4.47
CA LYS A 50 -6.88 0.07 3.99
C LYS A 50 -7.55 0.18 2.61
N GLU A 51 -8.39 1.19 2.41
CA GLU A 51 -9.06 1.46 1.14
C GLU A 51 -8.06 1.86 0.03
N ASP A 52 -7.15 2.78 0.33
CA ASP A 52 -6.15 3.25 -0.63
C ASP A 52 -5.18 2.12 -1.00
N ALA A 53 -4.75 1.30 -0.02
CA ALA A 53 -3.92 0.13 -0.26
C ALA A 53 -4.62 -0.90 -1.15
N ARG A 54 -5.90 -1.21 -0.87
CA ARG A 54 -6.69 -2.14 -1.67
C ARG A 54 -6.87 -1.64 -3.10
N THR A 55 -7.23 -0.37 -3.28
CA THR A 55 -7.47 0.23 -4.60
C THR A 55 -6.21 0.16 -5.47
N GLN A 56 -5.06 0.51 -4.89
CA GLN A 56 -3.79 0.49 -5.61
C GLN A 56 -3.31 -0.93 -5.90
N TRP A 57 -3.55 -1.88 -4.99
CA TRP A 57 -3.26 -3.28 -5.26
C TRP A 57 -4.05 -3.83 -6.45
N GLU A 58 -5.34 -3.50 -6.54
CA GLU A 58 -6.17 -3.88 -7.69
C GLU A 58 -5.68 -3.22 -8.99
N GLN A 59 -5.20 -1.98 -8.94
CA GLN A 59 -4.59 -1.31 -10.09
C GLN A 59 -3.29 -2.01 -10.54
N ILE A 60 -2.40 -2.34 -9.61
CA ILE A 60 -1.14 -3.06 -9.89
C ILE A 60 -1.44 -4.41 -10.54
N LYS A 61 -2.38 -5.19 -9.97
CA LYS A 61 -2.79 -6.48 -10.53
C LYS A 61 -3.30 -6.37 -11.97
N LYS A 62 -4.07 -5.32 -12.26
CA LYS A 62 -4.58 -5.05 -13.62
C LYS A 62 -3.46 -4.65 -14.58
N ALA A 63 -2.48 -3.87 -14.13
CA ALA A 63 -1.31 -3.50 -14.94
C ALA A 63 -0.46 -4.74 -15.28
N ASP A 64 -0.16 -5.59 -14.30
CA ASP A 64 0.56 -6.87 -14.50
C ASP A 64 -0.15 -7.81 -15.49
N THR A 65 -1.49 -7.76 -15.55
CA THR A 65 -2.28 -8.57 -16.51
C THR A 65 -2.41 -7.96 -17.89
N LEU A 66 -2.11 -6.67 -18.06
CA LEU A 66 -2.11 -5.97 -19.35
C LEU A 66 -0.79 -6.14 -20.10
N GLU A 67 0.34 -6.24 -19.40
CA GLU A 67 1.66 -6.52 -20.03
C GLU A 67 1.85 -7.98 -20.46
N GLN A 68 0.95 -8.89 -20.06
CA GLN A 68 1.00 -10.32 -20.42
C GLN A 68 0.18 -10.71 -21.67
N LYS A 69 -0.32 -9.73 -22.44
CA LYS A 69 -1.02 -9.94 -23.72
C LYS A 69 -0.24 -9.33 -24.88
#